data_AF-A0AAV1GR09-F1
#
_entry.id   AF-A0AAV1GR09-F1
#
_cell.length_a   1.000
_cell.length_b   1.000
_cell.length_c   1.000
_cell.angle_alpha   90.00
_cell.angle_beta   90.00
_cell.angle_gamma   90.00
#
_symmetry.space_group_name_H-M   'P 1'
#
loop_
_entity.id
_entity.type
_entity.pdbx_description
1 polymer ?
#
loop_
_entity_poly.entity_id
_entity_poly.type
_entity_poly.pdbx_seq_one_letter_code
_entity_poly.pdbx_strand_id
1 'polypeptide(L)'
;MCAGFCIITLATILFAISSSYILLLLARAVQGVGGSCLSVAGMAMLANMYRDEKERGRAMGISFTGLALGLIAGAPFGSVMYQFVGKMSPFLVLAAIAVLGGGLHALIFQPSHVQTQMEKGTPLLTLLRDPYILIAAGAICFTTLIIAVIETALPIWMLKTMCASKWQLGIVFLPDSISYLIASNIFGHLSQKHSGSWLCACVGMIVAGITTITFQFSQNIYHLLVLNAFIGFSVGSVDSSIMPLMGNLVDLRYRPVYGTVYAIADVAICIGFSIGPAVTGPIVALIGFPWLMTIVGAVNMVFAPLCIFLCRPSQQEGHLLISKGN
;
A
#
# COMPACT_ATOMS: atom_id res chain seq x y z
N MET A 1 -8.11 -11.89 -11.06
CA MET A 1 -8.74 -11.85 -9.71
C MET A 1 -9.06 -13.24 -9.17
N CYS A 2 -9.91 -14.07 -9.81
CA CYS A 2 -10.25 -15.42 -9.28
C CYS A 2 -9.03 -16.31 -8.99
N ALA A 3 -8.07 -16.37 -9.92
CA ALA A 3 -6.83 -17.10 -9.70
C ALA A 3 -6.05 -16.59 -8.47
N GLY A 4 -6.04 -15.28 -8.22
CA GLY A 4 -5.39 -14.70 -7.05
C GLY A 4 -6.06 -15.13 -5.73
N PHE A 5 -7.39 -15.20 -5.68
CA PHE A 5 -8.10 -15.72 -4.49
C PHE A 5 -7.77 -17.19 -4.23
N CYS A 6 -7.70 -18.02 -5.27
CA CYS A 6 -7.28 -19.41 -5.14
C CYS A 6 -5.84 -19.53 -4.63
N ILE A 7 -4.92 -18.73 -5.18
CA ILE A 7 -3.51 -18.71 -4.79
C ILE A 7 -3.36 -18.29 -3.33
N ILE A 8 -4.00 -17.18 -2.91
CA ILE A 8 -3.96 -16.71 -1.52
C ILE A 8 -4.54 -17.76 -0.57
N THR A 9 -5.67 -18.36 -0.92
CA THR A 9 -6.32 -19.39 -0.09
C THR A 9 -5.40 -20.58 0.13
N LEU A 10 -4.87 -21.16 -0.97
CA LEU A 10 -3.99 -22.31 -0.92
C LEU A 10 -2.73 -22.01 -0.11
N ALA A 11 -2.12 -20.85 -0.35
CA ALA A 11 -0.91 -20.44 0.34
C ALA A 11 -1.15 -20.17 1.84
N THR A 12 -2.32 -19.64 2.22
CA THR A 12 -2.69 -19.41 3.62
C THR A 12 -2.95 -20.71 4.37
N ILE A 13 -3.58 -21.69 3.72
CA ILE A 13 -3.75 -23.04 4.29
C ILE A 13 -2.39 -23.71 4.47
N LEU A 14 -1.51 -23.62 3.46
CA LEU A 14 -0.15 -24.14 3.54
C LEU A 14 0.64 -23.50 4.70
N PHE A 15 0.47 -22.18 4.90
CA PHE A 15 1.08 -21.45 6.01
C PHE A 15 0.54 -21.92 7.37
N ALA A 16 -0.74 -22.24 7.48
CA ALA A 16 -1.37 -22.69 8.72
C ALA A 16 -0.85 -24.08 9.18
N ILE A 17 -0.62 -25.00 8.23
CA ILE A 17 -0.24 -26.39 8.51
C ILE A 17 1.29 -26.54 8.61
N SER A 18 2.04 -25.69 7.91
CA SER A 18 3.50 -25.79 7.86
C SER A 18 4.17 -25.59 9.21
N SER A 19 5.14 -26.45 9.51
CA SER A 19 6.06 -26.30 10.65
C SER A 19 7.51 -26.08 10.22
N SER A 20 7.79 -26.06 8.92
CA SER A 20 9.14 -25.85 8.38
C SER A 20 9.31 -24.41 7.89
N TYR A 21 10.42 -23.77 8.26
CA TYR A 21 10.76 -22.40 7.85
C TYR A 21 10.72 -22.21 6.34
N ILE A 22 11.28 -23.15 5.56
CA ILE A 22 11.34 -23.07 4.10
C ILE A 22 9.93 -23.08 3.50
N LEU A 23 9.04 -23.93 4.01
CA LEU A 23 7.65 -23.97 3.57
C LEU A 23 6.90 -22.68 3.93
N LEU A 24 7.15 -22.11 5.11
CA LEU A 24 6.55 -20.83 5.51
C LEU A 24 7.00 -19.68 4.59
N LEU A 25 8.29 -19.67 4.22
CA LEU A 25 8.85 -18.70 3.28
C LEU A 25 8.23 -18.84 1.89
N LEU A 26 8.15 -20.06 1.36
CA LEU A 26 7.52 -20.34 0.06
C LEU A 26 6.04 -19.96 0.08
N ALA A 27 5.29 -20.34 1.12
CA ALA A 27 3.90 -19.96 1.28
C ALA A 27 3.71 -18.43 1.29
N ARG A 28 4.62 -17.68 1.95
CA ARG A 28 4.59 -16.21 1.92
C ARG A 28 4.89 -15.62 0.55
N ALA A 29 5.85 -16.18 -0.18
CA ALA A 29 6.12 -15.76 -1.55
C ALA A 29 4.90 -15.97 -2.45
N VAL A 30 4.24 -17.12 -2.33
CA VAL A 30 3.01 -17.43 -3.10
C VAL A 30 1.84 -16.53 -2.68
N GLN A 31 1.69 -16.22 -1.39
CA GLN A 31 0.71 -15.22 -0.92
C GLN A 31 0.97 -13.84 -1.54
N GLY A 32 2.23 -13.42 -1.66
CA GLY A 32 2.61 -12.17 -2.33
C GLY A 32 2.14 -12.14 -3.79
N VAL A 33 2.42 -13.20 -4.55
CA VAL A 33 1.97 -13.31 -5.95
C VAL A 33 0.44 -13.25 -6.07
N GLY A 34 -0.27 -13.96 -5.19
CA GLY A 34 -1.73 -13.93 -5.14
C GLY A 34 -2.27 -12.55 -4.77
N GLY A 35 -1.62 -11.87 -3.83
CA GLY A 35 -1.92 -10.50 -3.37
C GLY A 35 -1.79 -9.48 -4.49
N SER A 36 -0.65 -9.45 -5.18
CA SER A 36 -0.42 -8.58 -6.35
C SER A 36 -1.45 -8.80 -7.46
N CYS A 37 -1.84 -10.05 -7.70
CA CYS A 37 -2.87 -10.39 -8.68
C CYS A 37 -4.26 -9.85 -8.29
N LEU A 38 -4.54 -9.68 -6.99
CA LEU A 38 -5.79 -9.08 -6.51
C LEU A 38 -5.74 -7.57 -6.55
N SER A 39 -4.67 -6.97 -6.00
CA SER A 39 -4.51 -5.51 -5.91
C SER A 39 -4.48 -4.87 -7.30
N VAL A 40 -3.62 -5.36 -8.19
CA VAL A 40 -3.44 -4.80 -9.54
C VAL A 40 -4.71 -4.96 -10.36
N ALA A 41 -5.30 -6.15 -10.37
CA ALA A 41 -6.50 -6.40 -11.17
C ALA A 41 -7.73 -5.66 -10.61
N GLY A 42 -7.86 -5.52 -9.29
CA GLY A 42 -8.94 -4.77 -8.65
C GLY A 42 -8.85 -3.28 -8.98
N MET A 43 -7.67 -2.67 -8.84
CA MET A 43 -7.47 -1.26 -9.16
C MET A 43 -7.63 -0.97 -10.66
N ALA A 44 -7.12 -1.85 -11.52
CA ALA A 44 -7.29 -1.73 -12.97
C ALA A 44 -8.76 -1.86 -13.39
N MET A 45 -9.53 -2.74 -12.73
CA MET A 45 -10.96 -2.88 -12.97
C MET A 45 -11.74 -1.62 -12.57
N LEU A 46 -11.44 -1.06 -11.40
CA LEU A 46 -12.05 0.20 -10.95
C LEU A 46 -11.73 1.35 -11.90
N ALA A 47 -10.48 1.47 -12.33
CA ALA A 47 -10.06 2.50 -13.28
C ALA A 47 -10.70 2.35 -14.67
N ASN A 48 -10.89 1.12 -15.14
CA ASN A 48 -11.60 0.85 -16.40
C ASN A 48 -13.08 1.21 -16.33
N MET A 49 -13.72 0.97 -15.18
CA MET A 49 -15.14 1.20 -14.97
C MET A 49 -15.47 2.68 -14.76
N TYR A 50 -14.60 3.42 -14.05
CA TYR A 50 -14.77 4.85 -13.79
C TYR A 50 -13.76 5.65 -14.60
N ARG A 51 -14.19 6.15 -15.76
CA ARG A 51 -13.34 6.96 -16.66
C ARG A 51 -13.28 8.44 -16.30
N ASP A 52 -14.31 8.97 -15.64
CA ASP A 52 -14.24 10.33 -15.10
C ASP A 52 -13.24 10.34 -13.93
N GLU A 53 -12.29 11.27 -13.98
CA GLU A 53 -11.29 11.47 -12.95
C GLU A 53 -11.96 11.56 -11.57
N LYS A 54 -13.05 12.32 -11.44
CA LYS A 54 -13.74 12.54 -10.15
C LYS A 54 -14.40 11.28 -9.62
N GLU A 55 -15.03 10.50 -10.49
CA GLU A 55 -15.67 9.26 -10.07
C GLU A 55 -14.63 8.18 -9.73
N ARG A 56 -13.52 8.15 -10.47
CA ARG A 56 -12.43 7.20 -10.25
C ARG A 56 -11.78 7.38 -8.89
N GLY A 57 -11.45 8.61 -8.50
CA GLY A 57 -10.85 8.87 -7.19
C GLY A 57 -11.81 8.54 -6.05
N ARG A 58 -13.11 8.85 -6.21
CA ARG A 58 -14.13 8.42 -5.23
C ARG A 58 -14.20 6.90 -5.09
N ALA A 59 -14.22 6.18 -6.21
CA ALA A 59 -14.27 4.72 -6.19
C ALA A 59 -13.00 4.09 -5.57
N MET A 60 -11.83 4.64 -5.89
CA MET A 60 -10.56 4.22 -5.28
C MET A 60 -10.49 4.54 -3.80
N GLY A 61 -10.97 5.72 -3.37
CA GLY A 61 -11.07 6.09 -1.96
C GLY A 61 -11.93 5.12 -1.16
N ILE A 62 -13.10 4.74 -1.70
CA ILE A 62 -13.96 3.71 -1.10
C ILE A 62 -13.23 2.35 -1.03
N SER A 63 -12.45 2.01 -2.05
CA SER A 63 -11.69 0.75 -2.07
C SER A 63 -10.59 0.72 -0.99
N PHE A 64 -9.89 1.84 -0.79
CA PHE A 64 -8.92 1.99 0.31
C PHE A 64 -9.58 1.99 1.69
N THR A 65 -10.84 2.42 1.83
CA THR A 65 -11.62 2.22 3.06
C THR A 65 -11.76 0.73 3.38
N GLY A 66 -11.97 -0.12 2.37
CA GLY A 66 -11.98 -1.57 2.54
C GLY A 66 -10.64 -2.13 3.04
N LEU A 67 -9.52 -1.63 2.50
CA LEU A 67 -8.17 -1.98 2.98
C LEU A 67 -7.99 -1.58 4.46
N ALA A 68 -8.39 -0.37 4.81
CA ALA A 68 -8.29 0.16 6.17
C ALA A 68 -9.13 -0.65 7.16
N LEU A 69 -10.37 -1.01 6.81
CA LEU A 69 -11.21 -1.89 7.61
C LEU A 69 -10.57 -3.27 7.81
N GLY A 70 -9.92 -3.80 6.78
CA GLY A 70 -9.13 -5.02 6.86
C GLY A 70 -7.98 -4.93 7.86
N LEU A 71 -7.26 -3.81 7.89
CA LEU A 71 -6.18 -3.56 8.85
C LEU A 71 -6.71 -3.38 10.29
N ILE A 72 -7.78 -2.60 10.46
CA ILE A 72 -8.44 -2.36 11.76
C ILE A 72 -8.93 -3.68 12.36
N ALA A 73 -9.57 -4.53 11.57
CA ALA A 73 -10.04 -5.82 12.04
C ALA A 73 -8.87 -6.82 12.20
N GLY A 74 -7.91 -6.81 11.28
CA GLY A 74 -6.88 -7.82 11.14
C GLY A 74 -5.85 -7.84 12.27
N ALA A 75 -5.28 -6.69 12.64
CA ALA A 75 -4.19 -6.65 13.62
C ALA A 75 -4.64 -7.09 15.04
N PRO A 76 -5.77 -6.59 15.59
CA PRO A 76 -6.28 -7.07 16.88
C PRO A 76 -6.77 -8.51 16.80
N PHE A 77 -7.52 -8.86 15.75
CA PHE A 77 -8.07 -10.21 15.58
C PHE A 77 -6.94 -11.25 15.53
N GLY A 78 -5.92 -11.00 14.71
CA GLY A 78 -4.75 -11.87 14.58
C GLY A 78 -3.99 -12.00 15.90
N SER A 79 -3.79 -10.90 16.63
CA SER A 79 -3.06 -10.89 17.90
C SER A 79 -3.79 -11.65 19.01
N VAL A 80 -5.10 -11.46 19.13
CA VAL A 80 -5.94 -12.12 20.14
C VAL A 80 -6.09 -13.61 19.81
N MET A 81 -6.42 -13.97 18.56
CA MET A 81 -6.54 -15.38 18.13
C MET A 81 -5.25 -16.16 18.36
N TYR A 82 -4.11 -15.55 18.01
CA TYR A 82 -2.80 -16.16 18.20
C TYR A 82 -2.50 -16.44 19.68
N GLN A 83 -2.88 -15.53 20.58
CA GLN A 83 -2.62 -15.67 22.01
C GLN A 83 -3.54 -16.70 22.69
N PHE A 84 -4.84 -16.72 22.35
CA PHE A 84 -5.83 -17.49 23.12
C PHE A 84 -6.25 -18.82 22.50
N VAL A 85 -6.20 -18.95 21.16
CA VAL A 85 -6.69 -20.15 20.46
C VAL A 85 -5.53 -20.96 19.87
N GLY A 86 -4.45 -20.28 19.47
CA GLY A 86 -3.21 -20.90 19.04
C GLY A 86 -2.75 -20.41 17.68
N LYS A 87 -1.58 -20.91 17.24
CA LYS A 87 -0.89 -20.40 16.06
C LYS A 87 -1.65 -20.57 14.74
N MET A 88 -2.48 -21.61 14.60
CA MET A 88 -3.13 -21.95 13.32
C MET A 88 -4.43 -21.19 13.08
N SER A 89 -5.13 -20.77 14.14
CA SER A 89 -6.47 -20.19 14.06
C SER A 89 -6.56 -18.90 13.23
N PRO A 90 -5.66 -17.89 13.36
CA PRO A 90 -5.80 -16.67 12.55
C PRO A 90 -5.67 -16.96 11.05
N PHE A 91 -4.81 -17.90 10.66
CA PHE A 91 -4.60 -18.26 9.26
C PHE A 91 -5.78 -19.03 8.66
N LEU A 92 -6.39 -19.94 9.42
CA LEU A 92 -7.59 -20.65 8.96
C LEU A 92 -8.78 -19.71 8.76
N VAL A 93 -8.94 -18.73 9.64
CA VAL A 93 -10.00 -17.71 9.48
C VAL A 93 -9.72 -16.82 8.27
N LEU A 94 -8.47 -16.40 8.05
CA LEU A 94 -8.10 -15.66 6.84
C LEU A 94 -8.32 -16.47 5.56
N ALA A 95 -8.04 -17.77 5.57
CA ALA A 95 -8.33 -18.66 4.45
C ALA A 95 -9.84 -18.75 4.20
N ALA A 96 -10.66 -18.87 5.25
CA ALA A 96 -12.12 -18.87 5.11
C ALA A 96 -12.64 -17.56 4.51
N ILE A 97 -12.14 -16.40 4.97
CA ILE A 97 -12.49 -15.09 4.41
C ILE A 97 -12.08 -15.00 2.94
N ALA A 98 -10.89 -15.49 2.57
CA ALA A 98 -10.43 -15.51 1.18
C ALA A 98 -11.31 -16.39 0.28
N VAL A 99 -11.76 -17.55 0.77
CA VAL A 99 -12.71 -18.42 0.07
C VAL A 99 -14.06 -17.73 -0.11
N LEU A 100 -14.58 -17.10 0.94
CA LEU A 100 -15.85 -16.36 0.87
C LEU A 100 -15.76 -15.19 -0.11
N GLY A 101 -14.65 -14.44 -0.09
CA GLY A 101 -14.39 -13.36 -1.04
C GLY A 101 -14.29 -13.84 -2.48
N GLY A 102 -13.57 -14.94 -2.72
CA GLY A 102 -13.46 -15.58 -4.03
C GLY A 102 -14.81 -16.14 -4.52
N GLY A 103 -15.59 -16.75 -3.64
CA GLY A 103 -16.92 -17.27 -3.94
C GLY A 103 -17.90 -16.16 -4.28
N LEU A 104 -17.93 -15.08 -3.49
CA LEU A 104 -18.77 -13.91 -3.77
C LEU A 104 -18.36 -13.24 -5.08
N HIS A 105 -17.06 -13.11 -5.35
CA HIS A 105 -16.56 -12.61 -6.63
C HIS A 105 -16.99 -13.48 -7.80
N ALA A 106 -16.92 -14.81 -7.68
CA ALA A 106 -17.38 -15.74 -8.72
C ALA A 106 -18.91 -15.71 -8.93
N LEU A 107 -19.70 -15.49 -7.88
CA LEU A 107 -21.16 -15.38 -7.96
C LEU A 107 -21.61 -14.07 -8.60
N ILE A 108 -20.96 -12.95 -8.27
CA ILE A 108 -21.31 -11.62 -8.77
C ILE A 108 -20.78 -11.40 -10.18
N PHE A 109 -19.50 -11.75 -10.42
CA PHE A 109 -18.87 -11.62 -11.72
C PHE A 109 -18.99 -12.92 -12.49
N GLN A 110 -20.19 -13.15 -13.05
CA GLN A 110 -20.34 -14.12 -14.12
C GLN A 110 -19.45 -13.69 -15.30
N PRO A 111 -18.82 -14.64 -16.02
CA PRO A 111 -18.00 -14.34 -17.18
C PRO A 111 -18.92 -13.83 -18.30
N SER A 112 -19.26 -12.54 -18.24
CA SER A 112 -19.76 -11.82 -19.40
C SER A 112 -18.67 -11.97 -20.46
N HIS A 113 -19.04 -12.53 -21.60
CA HIS A 113 -18.20 -12.76 -22.78
C HIS A 113 -17.79 -11.41 -23.40
N VAL A 114 -17.15 -10.52 -22.61
CA VAL A 114 -16.58 -9.29 -23.10
C VAL A 114 -15.26 -9.68 -23.72
N GLN A 115 -15.32 -9.86 -25.02
CA GLN A 115 -14.17 -10.03 -25.89
C GLN A 115 -13.39 -8.72 -25.87
N THR A 116 -12.64 -8.48 -24.79
CA THR A 116 -11.75 -7.35 -24.68
C THR A 116 -10.71 -7.56 -25.76
N GLN A 117 -10.82 -6.82 -26.87
CA GLN A 117 -9.72 -6.71 -27.82
C GLN A 117 -8.47 -6.43 -26.97
N MET A 118 -7.46 -7.29 -27.09
CA MET A 118 -6.13 -6.99 -26.55
C MET A 118 -5.60 -5.80 -27.35
N GLU A 119 -6.08 -4.60 -27.04
CA GLU A 119 -5.43 -3.38 -27.49
C GLU A 119 -4.00 -3.46 -26.97
N LYS A 120 -3.04 -3.41 -27.91
CA LYS A 120 -1.64 -3.27 -27.56
C LYS A 120 -1.48 -1.92 -26.86
N GLY A 121 -1.55 -1.97 -25.52
CA GLY A 121 -1.21 -0.83 -24.68
C GLY A 121 0.23 -0.40 -24.91
N THR A 122 0.54 0.80 -24.43
CA THR A 122 1.92 1.27 -24.40
C THR A 122 2.81 0.23 -23.70
N PRO A 123 3.97 -0.14 -24.27
CA PRO A 123 4.85 -1.11 -23.65
C PRO A 123 5.29 -0.64 -22.25
N LEU A 124 5.36 -1.58 -21.31
CA LEU A 124 5.74 -1.33 -19.91
C LEU A 124 7.07 -0.59 -19.77
N LEU A 125 8.02 -0.85 -20.67
CA LEU A 125 9.32 -0.20 -20.66
C LEU A 125 9.24 1.31 -20.96
N THR A 126 8.26 1.74 -21.76
CA THR A 126 8.04 3.16 -22.04
C THR A 126 7.40 3.85 -20.84
N LEU A 127 6.45 3.18 -20.16
CA LEU A 127 5.83 3.68 -18.92
C LEU A 127 6.86 3.80 -17.78
N LEU A 128 7.80 2.85 -17.66
CA LEU A 128 8.90 2.91 -16.70
C LEU A 128 9.92 4.01 -16.98
N ARG A 129 10.00 4.51 -18.22
CA ARG A 129 10.85 5.63 -18.59
C ARG A 129 10.17 6.98 -18.39
N ASP A 130 8.88 7.00 -18.10
CA ASP A 130 8.16 8.24 -17.85
C ASP A 130 8.55 8.79 -16.45
N PRO A 131 9.13 10.00 -16.38
CA PRO A 131 9.59 10.57 -15.12
C PRO A 131 8.44 10.81 -14.13
N TYR A 132 7.23 11.10 -14.60
CA TYR A 132 6.09 11.38 -13.71
C TYR A 132 5.56 10.10 -13.06
N ILE A 133 5.47 9.01 -13.83
CA ILE A 133 5.09 7.69 -13.30
C ILE A 133 6.15 7.20 -12.30
N LEU A 134 7.43 7.43 -12.59
CA LEU A 134 8.52 7.04 -11.70
C LEU A 134 8.53 7.84 -10.39
N ILE A 135 8.24 9.14 -10.42
CA ILE A 135 8.10 9.97 -9.21
C ILE A 135 6.91 9.48 -8.37
N ALA A 136 5.77 9.21 -9.01
CA ALA A 136 4.59 8.67 -8.33
C ALA A 136 4.88 7.31 -7.66
N ALA A 137 5.52 6.40 -8.40
CA ALA A 137 5.95 5.10 -7.88
C ALA A 137 6.96 5.25 -6.74
N GLY A 138 7.93 6.16 -6.86
CA GLY A 138 8.89 6.45 -5.80
C GLY A 138 8.23 6.96 -4.52
N ALA A 139 7.25 7.86 -4.64
CA ALA A 139 6.53 8.40 -3.48
C ALA A 139 5.74 7.32 -2.73
N ILE A 140 5.10 6.40 -3.47
CA ILE A 140 4.47 5.21 -2.89
C ILE A 140 5.54 4.34 -2.21
N CYS A 141 6.65 4.03 -2.90
CA CYS A 141 7.71 3.19 -2.37
C CYS A 141 8.29 3.70 -1.04
N PHE A 142 8.63 4.99 -0.94
CA PHE A 142 9.23 5.57 0.28
C PHE A 142 8.21 5.65 1.42
N THR A 143 6.96 5.96 1.11
CA THR A 143 5.88 5.99 2.11
C THR A 143 5.57 4.59 2.64
N THR A 144 5.52 3.59 1.77
CA THR A 144 5.38 2.17 2.15
C THR A 144 6.60 1.68 2.94
N LEU A 145 7.81 2.12 2.59
CA LEU A 145 9.03 1.76 3.32
C LEU A 145 8.97 2.21 4.79
N ILE A 146 8.39 3.39 5.07
CA ILE A 146 8.13 3.85 6.44
C ILE A 146 7.26 2.83 7.20
N ILE A 147 6.12 2.43 6.62
CA ILE A 147 5.20 1.51 7.29
C ILE A 147 5.87 0.16 7.53
N ALA A 148 6.63 -0.34 6.56
CA ALA A 148 7.30 -1.64 6.65
C ALA A 148 8.41 -1.65 7.72
N VAL A 149 9.15 -0.55 7.85
CA VAL A 149 10.15 -0.38 8.92
C VAL A 149 9.46 -0.30 10.29
N ILE A 150 8.36 0.45 10.41
CA ILE A 150 7.62 0.55 11.68
C ILE A 150 7.04 -0.82 12.07
N GLU A 151 6.39 -1.54 11.17
CA GLU A 151 5.80 -2.85 11.45
C GLU A 151 6.80 -3.87 11.98
N THR A 152 8.05 -3.79 11.52
CA THR A 152 9.10 -4.74 11.94
C THR A 152 9.92 -4.25 13.12
N ALA A 153 10.22 -2.96 13.20
CA ALA A 153 11.05 -2.38 14.24
C ALA A 153 10.27 -2.08 15.53
N LEU A 154 9.04 -1.57 15.42
CA LEU A 154 8.25 -1.09 16.55
C LEU A 154 7.92 -2.20 17.55
N PRO A 155 7.44 -3.39 17.15
CA PRO A 155 7.15 -4.46 18.10
C PRO A 155 8.39 -4.95 18.86
N ILE A 156 9.54 -5.01 18.18
CA ILE A 156 10.82 -5.42 18.79
C ILE A 156 11.24 -4.40 19.84
N TRP A 157 11.10 -3.11 19.54
CA TRP A 157 11.46 -2.04 20.46
C TRP A 157 10.50 -1.96 21.66
N MET A 158 9.19 -2.14 21.45
CA MET A 158 8.20 -2.23 22.53
C MET A 158 8.47 -3.40 23.49
N LEU A 159 8.87 -4.56 22.97
CA LEU A 159 9.23 -5.73 23.78
C LEU A 159 10.48 -5.49 24.62
N LYS A 160 11.50 -4.82 24.07
CA LYS A 160 12.79 -4.60 24.74
C LYS A 160 12.74 -3.45 25.76
N THR A 161 12.05 -2.35 25.44
CA THR A 161 12.14 -1.11 26.22
C THR A 161 10.94 -0.90 27.13
N MET A 162 9.74 -1.36 26.74
CA MET A 162 8.49 -1.04 27.45
C MET A 162 7.83 -2.26 28.12
N CYS A 163 8.46 -3.44 28.09
CA CYS A 163 7.92 -4.71 28.62
C CYS A 163 6.46 -4.97 28.18
N ALA A 164 6.13 -4.57 26.94
CA ALA A 164 4.77 -4.63 26.44
C ALA A 164 4.28 -6.09 26.34
N SER A 165 3.04 -6.31 26.74
CA SER A 165 2.38 -7.60 26.57
C SER A 165 2.10 -7.91 25.10
N LYS A 166 1.98 -9.19 24.76
CA LYS A 166 1.82 -9.65 23.36
C LYS A 166 0.59 -9.06 22.66
N TRP A 167 -0.51 -8.81 23.37
CA TRP A 167 -1.72 -8.20 22.79
C TRP A 167 -1.55 -6.71 22.47
N GLN A 168 -0.71 -5.99 23.24
CA GLN A 168 -0.44 -4.56 23.00
C GLN A 168 0.32 -4.33 21.68
N LEU A 169 1.08 -5.32 21.20
CA LEU A 169 1.82 -5.24 19.94
C LEU A 169 0.90 -5.09 18.72
N GLY A 170 -0.27 -5.72 18.73
CA GLY A 170 -1.25 -5.56 17.64
C GLY A 170 -2.06 -4.27 17.75
N ILE A 171 -2.43 -3.89 18.98
CA ILE A 171 -3.27 -2.71 19.23
C ILE A 171 -2.54 -1.40 18.93
N VAL A 172 -1.20 -1.38 18.97
CA VAL A 172 -0.42 -0.18 18.62
C VAL A 172 -0.64 0.30 17.18
N PHE A 173 -1.08 -0.59 16.28
CA PHE A 173 -1.37 -0.28 14.88
C PHE A 173 -2.84 0.13 14.63
N LEU A 174 -3.72 -0.01 15.62
CA LEU A 174 -5.11 0.41 15.46
C LEU A 174 -5.28 1.90 15.16
N PRO A 175 -4.61 2.83 15.88
CA PRO A 175 -4.70 4.24 15.56
C PRO A 175 -4.19 4.56 14.15
N ASP A 176 -3.15 3.86 13.70
CA ASP A 176 -2.64 3.96 12.33
C ASP A 176 -3.74 3.60 11.32
N SER A 177 -4.40 2.45 11.50
CA SER A 177 -5.45 2.01 10.57
C SER A 177 -6.71 2.90 10.59
N ILE A 178 -7.11 3.40 11.76
CA ILE A 178 -8.24 4.34 11.91
C ILE A 178 -7.91 5.67 11.23
N SER A 179 -6.72 6.21 11.45
CA SER A 179 -6.29 7.44 10.80
C SER A 179 -6.12 7.29 9.30
N TYR A 180 -5.65 6.12 8.83
CA TYR A 180 -5.58 5.79 7.41
C TYR A 180 -6.98 5.80 6.78
N LEU A 181 -7.97 5.20 7.43
CA LEU A 181 -9.38 5.23 7.00
C LEU A 181 -9.90 6.67 6.87
N ILE A 182 -9.62 7.52 7.85
CA ILE A 182 -10.05 8.92 7.85
C ILE A 182 -9.36 9.67 6.70
N ALA A 183 -8.05 9.53 6.57
CA ALA A 183 -7.27 10.19 5.52
C ALA A 183 -7.66 9.74 4.12
N SER A 184 -7.82 8.43 3.88
CA SER A 184 -8.15 7.89 2.55
C SER A 184 -9.50 8.41 2.04
N ASN A 185 -10.47 8.63 2.93
CA ASN A 185 -11.77 9.21 2.57
C ASN A 185 -11.69 10.73 2.37
N ILE A 186 -11.02 11.46 3.27
CA ILE A 186 -10.91 12.92 3.17
C ILE A 186 -10.12 13.32 1.92
N PHE A 187 -8.92 12.75 1.74
CA PHE A 187 -8.03 13.08 0.63
C PHE A 187 -8.43 12.42 -0.69
N GLY A 188 -9.16 11.29 -0.64
CA GLY A 188 -9.81 10.74 -1.82
C GLY A 188 -10.80 11.73 -2.46
N HIS A 189 -11.51 12.52 -1.65
CA HIS A 189 -12.39 13.59 -2.14
C HIS A 189 -11.68 14.92 -2.39
N LEU A 190 -10.77 15.31 -1.48
CA LEU A 190 -10.14 16.63 -1.50
C LEU A 190 -9.08 16.78 -2.60
N SER A 191 -8.34 15.71 -2.91
CA SER A 191 -7.27 15.76 -3.92
C SER A 191 -7.80 16.17 -5.30
N GLN A 192 -9.06 15.82 -5.59
CA GLN A 192 -9.70 16.01 -6.89
C GLN A 192 -10.38 17.36 -7.08
N LYS A 193 -10.75 18.04 -5.98
CA LYS A 193 -11.51 19.30 -6.07
C LYS A 193 -10.66 20.48 -6.55
N HIS A 194 -9.33 20.43 -6.34
CA HIS A 194 -8.45 21.58 -6.57
C HIS A 194 -7.17 21.28 -7.39
N SER A 195 -7.11 20.20 -8.18
CA SER A 195 -5.87 19.78 -8.88
C SER A 195 -4.66 19.68 -7.93
N GLY A 196 -4.94 19.36 -6.66
CA GLY A 196 -4.01 19.45 -5.54
C GLY A 196 -3.50 18.08 -5.07
N SER A 197 -3.73 17.01 -5.83
CA SER A 197 -3.29 15.66 -5.45
C SER A 197 -1.78 15.57 -5.22
N TRP A 198 -1.00 16.27 -6.04
CA TRP A 198 0.45 16.38 -5.83
C TRP A 198 0.80 17.10 -4.52
N LEU A 199 0.04 18.14 -4.14
CA LEU A 199 0.27 18.90 -2.92
C LEU A 199 -0.11 18.06 -1.69
N CYS A 200 -1.22 17.33 -1.77
CA CYS A 200 -1.64 16.41 -0.71
C CYS A 200 -0.60 15.30 -0.49
N ALA A 201 -0.03 14.75 -1.58
CA ALA A 201 1.06 13.80 -1.50
C ALA A 201 2.36 14.41 -0.91
N CYS A 202 2.77 15.62 -1.35
CA CYS A 202 3.91 16.34 -0.77
C CYS A 202 3.75 16.55 0.74
N VAL A 203 2.60 17.08 1.15
CA VAL A 203 2.30 17.36 2.57
C VAL A 203 2.27 16.06 3.36
N GLY A 204 1.61 15.01 2.83
CA GLY A 204 1.57 13.69 3.46
C GLY A 204 2.97 13.13 3.70
N MET A 205 3.86 13.20 2.71
CA MET A 205 5.24 12.74 2.88
C MET A 205 6.05 13.56 3.89
N ILE A 206 5.91 14.89 3.90
CA ILE A 206 6.59 15.75 4.87
C ILE A 206 6.12 15.41 6.29
N VAL A 207 4.81 15.28 6.49
CA VAL A 207 4.24 14.88 7.78
C VAL A 207 4.76 13.51 8.18
N ALA A 208 4.76 12.52 7.29
CA ALA A 208 5.32 11.19 7.57
C ALA A 208 6.81 11.25 7.96
N GLY A 209 7.60 12.10 7.31
CA GLY A 209 9.02 12.33 7.65
C GLY A 209 9.21 12.95 9.03
N ILE A 210 8.42 13.97 9.37
CA ILE A 210 8.48 14.63 10.69
C ILE A 210 8.04 13.67 11.79
N THR A 211 6.95 12.92 11.56
CA THR A 211 6.42 11.96 12.54
C THR A 211 7.40 10.82 12.80
N THR A 212 8.04 10.28 11.76
CA THR A 212 9.07 9.23 11.91
C THR A 212 10.30 9.74 12.63
N ILE A 213 10.75 10.97 12.36
CA ILE A 213 11.82 11.60 13.14
C ILE A 213 11.39 11.74 14.60
N THR A 214 10.14 12.09 14.89
CA THR A 214 9.65 12.31 16.26
C THR A 214 9.58 11.02 17.11
N PHE A 215 9.59 9.83 16.50
CA PHE A 215 9.63 8.55 17.23
C PHE A 215 10.81 8.42 18.18
N GLN A 216 11.94 9.07 17.88
CA GLN A 216 13.16 9.02 18.70
C GLN A 216 12.95 9.58 20.12
N PHE A 217 11.99 10.48 20.31
CA PHE A 217 11.71 11.14 21.59
C PHE A 217 10.62 10.44 22.40
N SER A 218 10.05 9.35 21.89
CA SER A 218 8.95 8.66 22.54
C SER A 218 9.43 7.80 23.70
N GLN A 219 9.05 8.16 24.93
CA GLN A 219 9.31 7.35 26.13
C GLN A 219 8.04 6.68 26.69
N ASN A 220 6.87 6.98 26.13
CA ASN A 220 5.57 6.51 26.61
C ASN A 220 4.77 5.83 25.49
N ILE A 221 4.04 4.77 25.84
CA ILE A 221 3.19 4.02 24.88
C ILE A 221 2.09 4.91 24.25
N TYR A 222 1.54 5.86 25.00
CA TYR A 222 0.54 6.81 24.50
C TYR A 222 1.10 7.71 23.40
N HIS A 223 2.38 8.09 23.51
CA HIS A 223 3.02 8.91 22.48
C HIS A 223 3.24 8.11 21.19
N LEU A 224 3.52 6.81 21.29
CA LEU A 224 3.59 5.92 20.12
C LEU A 224 2.25 5.76 19.41
N LEU A 225 1.15 5.64 20.16
CA LEU A 225 -0.20 5.56 19.58
C LEU A 225 -0.52 6.82 18.78
N VAL A 226 -0.19 8.00 19.31
CA VAL A 226 -0.39 9.28 18.61
C VAL A 226 0.49 9.36 17.36
N LEU A 227 1.77 8.99 17.45
CA LEU A 227 2.66 9.02 16.30
C LEU A 227 2.23 8.03 15.21
N ASN A 228 1.81 6.82 15.56
CA ASN A 228 1.24 5.86 14.60
C ASN A 228 -0.02 6.40 13.93
N ALA A 229 -0.89 7.09 14.67
CA ALA A 229 -2.04 7.76 14.08
C ALA A 229 -1.65 8.78 13.01
N PHE A 230 -0.58 9.56 13.23
CA PHE A 230 -0.06 10.51 12.24
C PHE A 230 0.57 9.82 11.01
N ILE A 231 1.25 8.68 11.21
CA ILE A 231 1.78 7.89 10.10
C ILE A 231 0.64 7.39 9.23
N GLY A 232 -0.37 6.73 9.81
CA GLY A 232 -1.51 6.21 9.05
C GLY A 232 -2.26 7.30 8.30
N PHE A 233 -2.45 8.47 8.92
CA PHE A 233 -3.03 9.64 8.26
C PHE A 233 -2.19 10.09 7.04
N SER A 234 -0.88 10.11 7.20
CA SER A 234 0.05 10.53 6.15
C SER A 234 0.08 9.53 4.98
N VAL A 235 0.18 8.23 5.27
CA VAL A 235 0.17 7.17 4.24
C VAL A 235 -1.16 7.15 3.51
N GLY A 236 -2.29 7.25 4.23
CA GLY A 236 -3.62 7.29 3.63
C GLY A 236 -3.82 8.51 2.70
N SER A 237 -3.24 9.65 3.04
CA SER A 237 -3.22 10.84 2.17
C SER A 237 -2.44 10.60 0.88
N VAL A 238 -1.26 9.97 0.96
CA VAL A 238 -0.41 9.67 -0.20
C VAL A 238 -1.06 8.65 -1.12
N ASP A 239 -1.52 7.51 -0.59
CA ASP A 239 -2.13 6.44 -1.39
C ASP A 239 -3.38 6.90 -2.14
N SER A 240 -4.27 7.62 -1.44
CA SER A 240 -5.51 8.14 -2.02
C SER A 240 -5.29 9.28 -3.03
N SER A 241 -4.15 9.97 -2.96
CA SER A 241 -3.82 11.04 -3.91
C SER A 241 -3.06 10.54 -5.14
N ILE A 242 -2.10 9.62 -4.97
CA ILE A 242 -1.21 9.17 -6.05
C ILE A 242 -1.87 8.12 -6.95
N MET A 243 -2.65 7.18 -6.40
CA MET A 243 -3.22 6.10 -7.20
C MET A 243 -4.23 6.60 -8.26
N PRO A 244 -5.13 7.56 -7.97
CA PRO A 244 -5.96 8.18 -9.00
C PRO A 244 -5.16 9.04 -9.98
N LEU A 245 -4.10 9.72 -9.49
CA LEU A 245 -3.22 10.56 -10.32
C LEU A 245 -2.47 9.71 -11.36
N MET A 246 -1.99 8.52 -10.97
CA MET A 246 -1.38 7.57 -11.90
C MET A 246 -2.34 7.14 -13.01
N GLY A 247 -3.62 6.95 -12.69
CA GLY A 247 -4.66 6.73 -13.71
C GLY A 247 -4.78 7.91 -14.68
N ASN A 248 -4.74 9.15 -14.16
CA ASN A 248 -4.88 10.35 -14.99
C ASN A 248 -3.65 10.58 -15.89
N LEU A 249 -2.45 10.30 -15.38
CA LEU A 249 -1.21 10.37 -16.18
C LEU A 249 -1.27 9.46 -17.41
N VAL A 250 -1.87 8.28 -17.27
CA VAL A 250 -2.06 7.34 -18.38
C VAL A 250 -3.05 7.89 -19.39
N ASP A 251 -4.19 8.40 -18.94
CA ASP A 251 -5.22 8.98 -19.81
C ASP A 251 -4.70 10.15 -20.63
N LEU A 252 -3.80 10.95 -20.06
CA LEU A 252 -3.24 12.14 -20.70
C LEU A 252 -2.11 11.84 -21.70
N ARG A 253 -1.31 10.78 -21.48
CA ARG A 253 -0.04 10.57 -22.21
C ARG A 253 0.04 9.27 -23.02
N TYR A 254 -0.81 8.29 -22.73
CA TYR A 254 -0.66 6.94 -23.23
C TYR A 254 -2.00 6.32 -23.63
N ARG A 255 -1.97 5.20 -24.37
CA ARG A 255 -3.19 4.40 -24.56
C ARG A 255 -3.53 3.67 -23.25
N PRO A 256 -4.76 3.80 -22.73
CA PRO A 256 -5.07 3.41 -21.36
C PRO A 256 -5.11 1.89 -21.19
N VAL A 257 -4.00 1.34 -20.70
CA VAL A 257 -3.96 0.02 -20.06
C VAL A 257 -3.63 0.22 -18.59
N TYR A 258 -4.66 0.50 -17.79
CA TYR A 258 -4.52 0.79 -16.36
C TYR A 258 -3.82 -0.33 -15.59
N GLY A 259 -3.99 -1.59 -16.00
CA GLY A 259 -3.33 -2.74 -15.38
C GLY A 259 -1.81 -2.61 -15.32
N THR A 260 -1.18 -2.08 -16.36
CA THR A 260 0.28 -1.91 -16.42
C THR A 260 0.76 -0.86 -15.43
N VAL A 261 -0.01 0.21 -15.24
CA VAL A 261 0.39 1.33 -14.36
C VAL A 261 0.15 1.01 -12.90
N TYR A 262 -0.95 0.34 -12.58
CA TYR A 262 -1.15 -0.19 -11.22
C TYR A 262 -0.18 -1.33 -10.90
N ALA A 263 0.30 -2.08 -11.90
CA ALA A 263 1.39 -3.03 -11.68
C ALA A 263 2.71 -2.34 -11.30
N ILE A 264 3.05 -1.19 -11.92
CA ILE A 264 4.22 -0.39 -11.52
C ILE A 264 4.06 0.10 -10.07
N ALA A 265 2.87 0.57 -9.72
CA ALA A 265 2.57 1.01 -8.36
C ALA A 265 2.67 -0.13 -7.34
N ASP A 266 2.14 -1.31 -7.64
CA ASP A 266 2.22 -2.50 -6.79
C ASP A 266 3.68 -2.98 -6.63
N VAL A 267 4.47 -2.97 -7.69
CA VAL A 267 5.92 -3.25 -7.61
C VAL A 267 6.62 -2.27 -6.68
N ALA A 268 6.27 -0.99 -6.72
CA ALA A 268 6.84 0.01 -5.80
C ALA A 268 6.49 -0.28 -4.34
N ILE A 269 5.24 -0.67 -4.05
CA ILE A 269 4.80 -1.14 -2.72
C ILE A 269 5.62 -2.36 -2.30
N CYS A 270 5.77 -3.36 -3.18
CA CYS A 270 6.55 -4.56 -2.89
C CYS A 270 8.02 -4.26 -2.61
N ILE A 271 8.63 -3.32 -3.33
CA ILE A 271 10.01 -2.88 -3.08
C ILE A 271 10.12 -2.26 -1.69
N GLY A 272 9.18 -1.38 -1.31
CA GLY A 272 9.13 -0.79 0.04
C GLY A 272 9.03 -1.85 1.14
N PHE A 273 8.08 -2.79 1.01
CA PHE A 273 7.90 -3.89 1.96
C PHE A 273 9.02 -4.94 1.95
N SER A 274 9.80 -5.03 0.89
CA SER A 274 10.96 -5.94 0.83
C SER A 274 12.20 -5.30 1.47
N ILE A 275 12.48 -4.04 1.13
CA ILE A 275 13.67 -3.32 1.61
C ILE A 275 13.52 -2.94 3.08
N GLY A 276 12.36 -2.47 3.52
CA GLY A 276 12.14 -2.00 4.89
C GLY A 276 12.56 -3.02 5.97
N PRO A 277 11.96 -4.23 5.99
CA PRO A 277 12.33 -5.29 6.93
C PRO A 277 13.76 -5.78 6.77
N ALA A 278 14.26 -5.89 5.54
CA ALA A 278 15.62 -6.37 5.26
C ALA A 278 16.68 -5.44 5.85
N VAL A 279 16.43 -4.14 5.80
CA VAL A 279 17.33 -3.11 6.33
C VAL A 279 17.16 -2.90 7.84
N THR A 280 15.94 -3.11 8.37
CA THR A 280 15.61 -2.87 9.77
C THR A 280 16.49 -3.66 10.75
N GLY A 281 16.64 -4.97 10.56
CA GLY A 281 17.37 -5.83 11.51
C GLY A 281 18.83 -5.43 11.72
N PRO A 282 19.66 -5.39 10.67
CA PRO A 282 21.07 -5.01 10.76
C PRO A 282 21.28 -3.58 11.28
N ILE A 283 20.46 -2.63 10.82
CA ILE A 283 20.60 -1.22 11.22
C ILE A 283 20.23 -1.03 12.70
N VAL A 284 19.13 -1.63 13.17
CA VAL A 284 18.77 -1.55 14.60
C VAL A 284 19.87 -2.14 15.48
N ALA A 285 20.57 -3.19 15.03
CA ALA A 285 21.68 -3.78 15.77
C ALA A 285 22.93 -2.89 15.83
N LEU A 286 23.22 -2.13 14.77
CA LEU A 286 24.43 -1.30 14.65
C LEU A 286 24.28 0.10 15.26
N ILE A 287 23.19 0.79 14.93
CA ILE A 287 23.00 2.22 15.27
C ILE A 287 21.78 2.47 16.17
N GLY A 288 20.98 1.45 16.45
CA GLY A 288 19.79 1.55 17.30
C GLY A 288 18.53 2.04 16.57
N PHE A 289 17.38 1.80 17.22
CA PHE A 289 16.04 2.15 16.71
C PHE A 289 15.85 3.66 16.40
N PRO A 290 16.30 4.62 17.24
CA PRO A 290 16.09 6.05 16.98
C PRO A 290 16.74 6.56 15.70
N TRP A 291 17.95 6.06 15.39
CA TRP A 291 18.69 6.45 14.21
C TRP A 291 18.11 5.85 12.93
N LEU A 292 17.63 4.60 12.97
CA LEU A 292 16.90 4.00 11.85
C LEU A 292 15.69 4.87 11.46
N MET A 293 14.88 5.26 12.44
CA MET A 293 13.68 6.07 12.20
C MET A 293 14.03 7.46 11.65
N THR A 294 15.09 8.08 12.15
CA THR A 294 15.57 9.37 11.65
C THR A 294 16.06 9.28 10.20
N ILE A 295 16.82 8.23 9.84
CA ILE A 295 17.31 8.04 8.47
C ILE A 295 16.14 7.84 7.50
N VAL A 296 15.20 6.97 7.84
CA VAL A 296 14.02 6.69 7.00
C VAL A 296 13.16 7.94 6.83
N GLY A 297 12.93 8.69 7.91
CA GLY A 297 12.18 9.96 7.85
C GLY A 297 12.88 11.03 7.02
N ALA A 298 14.21 11.16 7.15
CA ALA A 298 15.00 12.11 6.37
C ALA A 298 14.97 11.77 4.87
N VAL A 299 15.12 10.49 4.50
CA VAL A 299 15.04 10.05 3.10
C VAL A 299 13.68 10.38 2.50
N ASN A 300 12.59 10.13 3.23
CA ASN A 300 11.24 10.46 2.76
C ASN A 300 11.03 11.98 2.60
N MET A 301 11.56 12.77 3.54
CA MET A 301 11.46 14.22 3.49
C MET A 301 12.27 14.83 2.33
N VAL A 302 13.43 14.24 2.00
CA VAL A 302 14.24 14.62 0.83
C VAL A 302 13.54 14.27 -0.48
N PHE A 303 12.74 13.21 -0.52
CA PHE A 303 11.95 12.84 -1.71
C PHE A 303 10.73 13.76 -1.92
N ALA A 304 10.18 14.36 -0.85
CA ALA A 304 8.92 15.11 -0.90
C ALA A 304 8.87 16.29 -1.92
N PRO A 305 9.94 17.08 -2.12
CA PRO A 305 9.95 18.14 -3.13
C PRO A 305 9.83 17.62 -4.56
N LEU A 306 10.21 16.38 -4.85
CA LEU A 306 10.08 15.81 -6.19
C LEU A 306 8.62 15.64 -6.61
N CYS A 307 7.71 15.49 -5.64
CA CYS A 307 6.28 15.47 -5.92
C CYS A 307 5.76 16.82 -6.45
N ILE A 308 6.49 17.93 -6.33
CA ILE A 308 6.15 19.22 -6.97
C ILE A 308 6.16 19.10 -8.49
N PHE A 309 6.99 18.23 -9.08
CA PHE A 309 7.01 18.03 -10.53
C PHE A 309 5.68 17.47 -11.05
N LEU A 310 4.89 16.78 -10.21
CA LEU A 310 3.55 16.30 -10.56
C LEU A 310 2.50 17.43 -10.64
N CYS A 311 2.85 18.67 -10.30
CA CYS A 311 1.95 19.85 -10.32
C CYS A 311 1.41 20.18 -11.72
N ARG A 312 2.16 19.86 -12.78
CA ARG A 312 1.73 20.07 -14.17
C ARG A 312 2.23 18.93 -15.06
N PRO A 313 1.48 17.83 -15.21
CA PRO A 313 1.71 16.94 -16.35
C PRO A 313 1.40 17.74 -17.61
N SER A 314 2.42 18.26 -18.29
CA SER A 314 2.26 19.14 -19.44
C SER A 314 1.42 18.44 -20.52
N GLN A 315 0.24 18.98 -20.84
CA GLN A 315 -0.60 18.48 -21.94
C GLN A 315 0.09 18.61 -23.30
N GLN A 316 1.07 19.52 -23.44
CA GLN A 316 1.82 19.73 -24.68
C GLN A 316 2.76 18.58 -25.05
N GLU A 317 3.28 17.81 -24.09
CA GLU A 317 4.15 16.65 -24.38
C GLU A 317 3.36 15.39 -24.73
N GLY A 318 2.16 15.20 -24.17
CA GLY A 318 1.29 14.06 -24.45
C GLY A 318 0.86 14.01 -25.92
N HIS A 319 0.48 15.15 -26.50
CA HIS A 319 0.12 15.23 -27.93
C HIS A 319 1.29 14.90 -28.88
N LEU A 320 2.54 15.20 -28.50
CA LEU A 320 3.72 14.85 -29.29
C LEU A 320 4.05 13.35 -29.23
N LEU A 321 3.79 12.68 -28.11
CA LEU A 321 4.01 11.25 -27.94
C LEU A 321 2.92 10.39 -28.59
N ILE A 322 1.66 10.84 -28.54
CA ILE A 322 0.54 10.19 -29.25
C ILE A 322 0.72 10.32 -30.77
N SER A 323 1.27 11.43 -31.25
CA SER A 323 1.58 11.66 -32.68
C SER A 323 2.77 10.82 -33.18
N LYS A 324 3.82 10.62 -32.37
CA LYS A 324 4.99 9.79 -32.72
C LYS A 324 4.75 8.27 -32.67
N GLY A 325 3.60 7.83 -32.15
CA GLY A 325 3.20 6.43 -32.09
C GLY A 325 2.38 5.93 -33.30
N ASN A 326 2.11 6.81 -34.27
CA ASN A 326 1.60 6.46 -35.61
C ASN A 326 2.75 6.42 -36.62
#